data_AF-A0A382UF75-F1
#
_entry.id   AF-A0A382UF75-F1
#
_cell.length_a   1.000
_cell.length_b   1.000
_cell.length_c   1.000
_cell.angle_alpha   90.00
_cell.angle_beta   90.00
_cell.angle_gamma   90.00
#
_symmetry.space_group_name_H-M   'P 1'
#
loop_
_entity.id
_entity.type
_entity.pdbx_description
1 polymer ?
#
loop_
_entity_poly.entity_id
_entity_poly.type
_entity_poly.pdbx_seq_one_letter_code
_entity_poly.pdbx_strand_id
1 'polypeptide(L)'
;MKIWLWSVGWFLGATFALAEVSILGEKPDWSRLDKYGESISRTEFEELLTKVYVPRRAWWKDWLEISDKSVRIRKQAGKDEWYELPFATCSKSAALNRQQEYWRSGKVLRSLARKKPLDGFRIALDPGHIGGKYSEMEGRHFVIGEAAPVKEGNQALVVGKLLAKRLQVLGAKVSLVRGTVKPVTGERPKTLRKEAKVWQGEIDGSNPPVRTKKETRKLIRRRSEILFFRTSEIMSRARKVNAEIKPDLV
;
A
#
# COMPACT_ATOMS: atom_id res chain seq x y z
N MET A 1 17.47 44.94 12.35
CA MET A 1 17.58 43.51 12.73
C MET A 1 17.06 42.69 11.55
N LYS A 2 17.96 42.16 10.71
CA LYS A 2 17.64 41.51 9.43
C LYS A 2 17.39 40.01 9.65
N ILE A 3 16.16 39.56 9.42
CA ILE A 3 15.77 38.15 9.52
C ILE A 3 16.14 37.46 8.21
N TRP A 4 17.06 36.50 8.27
CA TRP A 4 17.39 35.62 7.16
C TRP A 4 16.41 34.45 7.15
N LEU A 5 15.47 34.46 6.20
CA LEU A 5 14.66 33.30 5.84
C LEU A 5 15.49 32.42 4.89
N TRP A 6 15.94 31.27 5.40
CA TRP A 6 16.47 30.20 4.56
C TRP A 6 15.30 29.44 3.92
N SER A 7 14.97 29.81 2.68
CA SER A 7 14.14 29.02 1.79
C SER A 7 14.94 27.83 1.28
N VAL A 8 14.74 26.65 1.89
CA VAL A 8 15.20 25.38 1.31
C VAL A 8 14.27 25.04 0.16
N GLY A 9 14.65 25.47 -1.04
CA GLY A 9 13.98 25.12 -2.29
C GLY A 9 14.04 23.61 -2.53
N TRP A 10 12.88 22.96 -2.57
CA TRP A 10 12.73 21.63 -3.13
C TRP A 10 12.80 21.77 -4.66
N PHE A 11 13.97 21.52 -5.24
CA PHE A 11 14.06 21.26 -6.67
C PHE A 11 13.42 19.90 -6.96
N LEU A 12 12.17 19.94 -7.43
CA LEU A 12 11.54 18.84 -8.16
C LEU A 12 12.21 18.75 -9.54
N GLY A 13 13.39 18.13 -9.59
CA GLY A 13 13.92 17.59 -10.83
C GLY A 13 13.05 16.41 -11.24
N ALA A 14 12.18 16.62 -12.24
CA ALA A 14 11.44 15.54 -12.88
C ALA A 14 12.40 14.72 -13.76
N THR A 15 13.26 13.92 -13.13
CA THR A 15 13.82 12.75 -13.80
C THR A 15 12.72 11.73 -13.87
N PHE A 16 12.27 11.40 -15.09
CA PHE A 16 11.44 10.22 -15.35
C PHE A 16 12.24 8.98 -14.94
N ALA A 17 12.22 8.65 -13.66
CA ALA A 17 12.60 7.32 -13.21
C ALA A 17 11.65 6.37 -13.93
N LEU A 18 12.20 5.45 -14.71
CA LEU A 18 11.48 4.26 -15.14
C LEU A 18 10.75 3.75 -13.91
N ALA A 19 9.41 3.65 -13.99
CA ALA A 19 8.59 3.21 -12.87
C ALA A 19 8.86 1.72 -12.63
N GLU A 20 9.99 1.43 -12.00
CA GLU A 20 10.39 0.10 -11.58
C GLU A 20 9.78 -0.22 -10.22
N VAL A 21 9.53 -1.50 -9.99
CA VAL A 21 9.08 -1.98 -8.69
C VAL A 21 10.18 -1.64 -7.66
N SER A 22 9.79 -1.35 -6.42
CA SER A 22 10.76 -1.18 -5.32
C SER A 22 11.79 -2.32 -5.31
N ILE A 23 13.03 -2.07 -4.87
CA ILE A 23 14.11 -3.08 -4.77
C ILE A 23 13.70 -4.40 -4.10
N LEU A 24 12.75 -4.36 -3.15
CA LEU A 24 12.25 -5.57 -2.47
C LEU A 24 10.94 -6.11 -3.06
N GLY A 25 10.38 -5.42 -4.06
CA GLY A 25 9.09 -5.77 -4.63
C GLY A 25 9.23 -6.77 -5.78
N GLU A 26 8.18 -7.56 -5.94
CA GLU A 26 8.08 -8.57 -6.99
C GLU A 26 7.49 -7.94 -8.25
N LYS A 27 7.92 -8.42 -9.42
CA LYS A 27 7.29 -8.03 -10.68
C LYS A 27 5.81 -8.42 -10.65
N PRO A 28 4.89 -7.54 -11.07
CA PRO A 28 3.48 -7.88 -11.14
C PRO A 28 3.24 -9.09 -12.04
N ASP A 29 2.51 -10.08 -11.53
CA ASP A 29 1.96 -11.15 -12.34
C ASP A 29 0.63 -10.70 -12.94
N TRP A 30 0.68 -10.31 -14.21
CA TRP A 30 -0.47 -9.80 -14.97
C TRP A 30 -1.51 -10.89 -15.24
N SER A 31 -1.14 -12.17 -15.27
CA SER A 31 -2.09 -13.26 -15.51
C SER A 31 -3.14 -13.39 -14.38
N ARG A 32 -2.85 -12.82 -13.20
CA ARG A 32 -3.81 -12.75 -12.09
C ARG A 32 -5.09 -11.97 -12.45
N LEU A 33 -5.04 -11.15 -13.49
CA LEU A 33 -6.19 -10.40 -13.97
C LEU A 33 -7.09 -11.21 -14.91
N ASP A 34 -6.59 -12.33 -15.47
CA ASP A 34 -7.29 -13.11 -16.51
C ASP A 34 -8.64 -13.63 -16.01
N LYS A 35 -8.71 -14.01 -14.72
CA LYS A 35 -9.96 -14.45 -14.09
C LYS A 35 -11.06 -13.38 -14.07
N TYR A 36 -10.73 -12.10 -14.27
CA TYR A 36 -11.71 -11.00 -14.33
C TYR A 36 -12.11 -10.63 -15.76
N GLY A 37 -11.60 -11.33 -16.78
CA GLY A 37 -12.05 -11.15 -18.16
C GLY A 37 -13.57 -11.27 -18.26
N GLU A 38 -14.18 -10.35 -19.01
CA GLU A 38 -15.62 -10.31 -19.27
C GLU A 38 -16.49 -10.23 -17.99
N SER A 39 -15.95 -9.76 -16.86
CA SER A 39 -16.69 -9.64 -15.59
C SER A 39 -17.33 -8.26 -15.37
N ILE A 40 -17.06 -7.31 -16.29
CA ILE A 40 -17.55 -5.93 -16.25
C ILE A 40 -17.82 -5.42 -17.67
N SER A 41 -18.89 -4.62 -17.83
CA SER A 41 -19.19 -3.97 -19.11
C SER A 41 -18.34 -2.71 -19.31
N ARG A 42 -18.17 -2.26 -20.56
CA ARG A 42 -17.47 -1.00 -20.86
C ARG A 42 -18.05 0.20 -20.10
N THR A 43 -19.37 0.35 -20.14
CA THR A 43 -20.07 1.47 -19.50
C THR A 43 -19.82 1.46 -17.99
N GLU A 44 -19.98 0.31 -17.33
CA GLU A 44 -19.73 0.19 -15.88
C GLU A 44 -18.26 0.48 -15.53
N PHE A 45 -17.32 0.01 -16.36
CA PHE A 45 -15.90 0.29 -16.16
C PHE A 45 -15.60 1.80 -16.25
N GLU A 46 -16.08 2.48 -17.30
CA GLU A 46 -15.89 3.92 -17.48
C GLU A 46 -16.53 4.73 -16.35
N GLU A 47 -17.73 4.35 -15.89
CA GLU A 47 -18.39 5.00 -14.77
C GLU A 47 -17.59 4.86 -13.47
N LEU A 48 -17.13 3.65 -13.14
CA LEU A 48 -16.31 3.43 -11.94
C LEU A 48 -14.97 4.18 -12.04
N LEU A 49 -14.32 4.13 -13.19
CA LEU A 49 -13.05 4.82 -13.42
C LEU A 49 -13.21 6.34 -13.22
N THR A 50 -14.24 6.94 -13.81
CA THR A 50 -14.38 8.41 -13.88
C THR A 50 -15.17 9.02 -12.72
N LYS A 51 -16.00 8.25 -12.00
CA LYS A 51 -16.78 8.76 -10.87
C LYS A 51 -16.22 8.34 -9.51
N VAL A 52 -15.54 7.19 -9.43
CA VAL A 52 -15.13 6.61 -8.14
C VAL A 52 -13.61 6.61 -7.98
N TYR A 53 -12.88 6.02 -8.93
CA TYR A 53 -11.46 5.70 -8.72
C TYR A 53 -10.53 6.84 -9.13
N VAL A 54 -10.56 7.25 -10.40
CA VAL A 54 -9.63 8.23 -10.97
C VAL A 54 -10.40 9.25 -11.81
N PRO A 55 -11.15 10.18 -11.18
CA PRO A 55 -12.04 11.08 -11.91
C PRO A 55 -11.34 12.01 -12.91
N ARG A 56 -10.06 12.30 -12.68
CA ARG A 56 -9.28 13.17 -13.54
C ARG A 56 -8.64 12.35 -14.67
N ARG A 57 -9.13 12.55 -15.90
CA ARG A 57 -8.59 11.89 -17.11
C ARG A 57 -7.07 12.00 -17.24
N ALA A 58 -6.50 13.14 -16.90
CA ALA A 58 -5.05 13.35 -16.95
C ALA A 58 -4.23 12.37 -16.11
N TRP A 59 -4.83 11.69 -15.13
CA TRP A 59 -4.13 10.74 -14.26
C TRP A 59 -4.10 9.32 -14.82
N TRP A 60 -5.02 8.95 -15.73
CA TRP A 60 -5.13 7.58 -16.25
C TRP A 60 -4.98 7.46 -17.77
N LYS A 61 -5.11 8.55 -18.54
CA LYS A 61 -5.08 8.50 -20.02
C LYS A 61 -3.83 7.89 -20.62
N ASP A 62 -2.69 7.99 -19.94
CA ASP A 62 -1.41 7.44 -20.43
C ASP A 62 -1.21 5.98 -20.00
N TRP A 63 -2.12 5.46 -19.17
CA TRP A 63 -2.09 4.11 -18.62
C TRP A 63 -3.18 3.20 -19.19
N LEU A 64 -4.27 3.77 -19.69
CA LEU A 64 -5.44 3.01 -20.17
C LEU A 64 -5.84 3.42 -21.59
N GLU A 65 -6.07 2.43 -22.45
CA GLU A 65 -6.77 2.59 -23.72
C GLU A 65 -8.08 1.82 -23.66
N ILE A 66 -9.21 2.51 -23.80
CA ILE A 66 -10.54 1.92 -23.70
C ILE A 66 -11.11 1.80 -25.11
N SER A 67 -11.43 0.57 -25.52
CA SER A 67 -12.13 0.26 -26.77
C SER A 67 -13.54 -0.26 -26.47
N ASP A 68 -14.32 -0.58 -27.51
CA ASP A 68 -15.63 -1.19 -27.34
C ASP A 68 -15.58 -2.61 -26.75
N LYS A 69 -14.49 -3.33 -26.96
CA LYS A 69 -14.36 -4.76 -26.60
C LYS A 69 -13.49 -5.01 -25.38
N SER A 70 -12.60 -4.09 -25.04
CA SER A 70 -11.60 -4.30 -23.99
C SER A 70 -11.02 -2.99 -23.48
N VAL A 71 -10.38 -3.07 -22.31
CA VAL A 71 -9.44 -2.06 -21.84
C VAL A 71 -8.02 -2.61 -21.92
N ARG A 72 -7.11 -1.86 -22.54
CA ARG A 72 -5.68 -2.13 -22.47
C ARG A 72 -5.07 -1.33 -21.33
N ILE A 73 -4.27 -1.99 -20.50
CA ILE A 73 -3.60 -1.45 -19.32
C ILE A 73 -2.10 -1.48 -19.57
N ARG A 74 -1.45 -0.32 -19.50
CA ARG A 74 -0.01 -0.23 -19.73
C ARG A 74 0.73 -0.87 -18.56
N LYS A 75 1.65 -1.78 -18.87
CA LYS A 75 2.38 -2.55 -17.84
C LYS A 75 3.52 -1.76 -17.22
N GLN A 76 4.14 -0.87 -17.99
CA GLN A 76 5.27 -0.06 -17.55
C GLN A 76 5.24 1.34 -18.19
N ALA A 77 5.56 2.36 -17.40
CA ALA A 77 5.67 3.73 -17.88
C ALA A 77 6.67 3.84 -19.05
N GLY A 78 6.29 4.55 -20.10
CA GLY A 78 7.15 4.81 -21.25
C GLY A 78 7.42 3.61 -22.17
N LYS A 79 6.87 2.42 -21.87
CA LYS A 79 6.96 1.25 -22.75
C LYS A 79 5.65 0.98 -23.47
N ASP A 80 5.74 0.47 -24.69
CA ASP A 80 4.60 -0.03 -25.46
C ASP A 80 4.31 -1.49 -25.12
N GLU A 81 4.12 -1.77 -23.83
CA GLU A 81 3.78 -3.10 -23.34
C GLU A 81 2.45 -3.03 -22.59
N TRP A 82 1.47 -3.80 -23.06
CA TRP A 82 0.08 -3.71 -22.60
C TRP A 82 -0.45 -5.06 -22.17
N TYR A 83 -1.35 -5.02 -21.19
CA TYR A 83 -2.23 -6.11 -20.81
C TYR A 83 -3.63 -5.80 -21.32
N GLU A 84 -4.32 -6.75 -21.96
CA GLU A 84 -5.67 -6.54 -22.46
C GLU A 84 -6.68 -7.28 -21.59
N LEU A 85 -7.68 -6.56 -21.08
CA LEU A 85 -8.78 -7.11 -20.30
C LEU A 85 -10.09 -6.97 -21.09
N PRO A 86 -10.70 -8.07 -21.56
CA PRO A 86 -11.94 -8.01 -22.34
C PRO A 86 -13.13 -7.58 -21.48
N PHE A 87 -14.03 -6.80 -22.07
CA PHE A 87 -15.30 -6.40 -21.48
C PHE A 87 -16.38 -7.46 -21.73
N ALA A 88 -17.33 -7.51 -20.82
CA ALA A 88 -18.55 -8.27 -21.00
C ALA A 88 -19.42 -7.65 -22.10
N THR A 89 -20.04 -8.49 -22.92
CA THR A 89 -20.97 -8.08 -23.97
C THR A 89 -22.25 -7.44 -23.43
N CYS A 90 -22.69 -7.82 -22.22
CA CYS A 90 -23.80 -7.18 -21.52
C CYS A 90 -23.70 -7.41 -20.01
N SER A 91 -24.52 -6.70 -19.22
CA SER A 91 -24.53 -6.84 -17.76
C SER A 91 -24.88 -8.25 -17.29
N LYS A 92 -25.65 -9.01 -18.08
CA LYS A 92 -25.99 -10.41 -17.77
C LYS A 92 -24.78 -11.33 -17.88
N SER A 93 -23.96 -11.20 -18.94
CA SER A 93 -22.72 -11.98 -19.07
C SER A 93 -21.69 -11.56 -18.02
N ALA A 94 -21.58 -10.25 -17.74
CA ALA A 94 -20.73 -9.73 -16.66
C ALA A 94 -21.03 -10.38 -15.31
N ALA A 95 -22.31 -10.52 -14.98
CA ALA A 95 -22.74 -11.13 -13.73
C ALA A 95 -22.39 -12.63 -13.63
N LEU A 96 -22.42 -13.37 -14.73
CA LEU A 96 -22.06 -14.79 -14.79
C LEU A 96 -20.55 -15.01 -14.62
N ASN A 97 -19.73 -14.11 -15.14
CA ASN A 97 -18.27 -14.18 -15.09
C ASN A 97 -17.68 -13.53 -13.83
N ARG A 98 -18.51 -13.00 -12.94
CA ARG A 98 -18.06 -12.33 -11.73
C ARG A 98 -17.41 -13.31 -10.77
N GLN A 99 -16.13 -13.08 -10.48
CA GLN A 99 -15.36 -13.92 -9.57
C GLN A 99 -15.91 -13.86 -8.14
N GLN A 100 -15.95 -15.03 -7.50
CA GLN A 100 -16.23 -15.11 -6.07
C GLN A 100 -14.95 -14.78 -5.30
N GLU A 101 -14.93 -13.60 -4.71
CA GLU A 101 -13.86 -13.20 -3.81
C GLU A 101 -14.06 -13.80 -2.42
N TYR A 102 -12.95 -13.91 -1.67
CA TYR A 102 -13.01 -14.41 -0.29
C TYR A 102 -13.76 -13.46 0.66
N TRP A 103 -13.88 -12.19 0.28
CA TRP A 103 -14.58 -11.15 1.02
C TRP A 103 -16.03 -11.03 0.54
N ARG A 104 -16.92 -10.66 1.45
CA ARG A 104 -18.36 -10.52 1.17
C ARG A 104 -18.76 -9.06 1.25
N SER A 105 -19.70 -8.65 0.40
CA SER A 105 -20.22 -7.27 0.43
C SER A 105 -20.98 -6.98 1.73
N GLY A 106 -21.00 -5.70 2.14
CA GLY A 106 -21.75 -5.28 3.32
C GLY A 106 -23.25 -5.60 3.24
N LYS A 107 -23.85 -5.61 2.03
CA LYS A 107 -25.25 -6.00 1.84
C LYS A 107 -25.47 -7.47 2.20
N VAL A 108 -24.61 -8.36 1.70
CA VAL A 108 -24.67 -9.81 1.99
C VAL A 108 -24.42 -10.07 3.48
N LEU A 109 -23.43 -9.41 4.07
CA LEU A 109 -23.12 -9.59 5.49
C LEU A 109 -24.27 -9.13 6.39
N ARG A 110 -24.88 -7.97 6.09
CA ARG A 110 -26.02 -7.47 6.86
C ARG A 110 -27.25 -8.38 6.77
N SER A 111 -27.52 -9.00 5.62
CA SER A 111 -28.62 -9.96 5.49
C SER A 111 -28.37 -11.27 6.25
N LEU A 112 -27.12 -11.58 6.60
CA LEU A 112 -26.74 -12.75 7.38
C LEU A 112 -26.67 -12.49 8.89
N ALA A 113 -26.65 -11.22 9.31
CA ALA A 113 -26.58 -10.84 10.70
C ALA A 113 -27.84 -11.31 11.44
N ARG A 114 -27.67 -11.95 12.61
CA ARG A 114 -28.79 -12.59 13.33
C ARG A 114 -29.11 -11.92 14.66
N LYS A 115 -28.13 -11.88 15.57
CA LYS A 115 -28.34 -11.41 16.95
C LYS A 115 -27.69 -10.05 17.19
N LYS A 116 -26.56 -9.79 16.54
CA LYS A 116 -25.80 -8.55 16.70
C LYS A 116 -25.52 -7.93 15.33
N PRO A 117 -25.35 -6.59 15.27
CA PRO A 117 -25.27 -5.88 13.99
C PRO A 117 -24.07 -6.25 13.12
N LEU A 118 -23.00 -6.80 13.70
CA LEU A 118 -21.80 -7.24 12.97
C LEU A 118 -21.60 -8.77 13.02
N ASP A 119 -22.65 -9.54 13.33
CA ASP A 119 -22.57 -11.00 13.29
C ASP A 119 -22.09 -11.48 11.92
N GLY A 120 -21.08 -12.36 11.93
CA GLY A 120 -20.52 -12.94 10.72
C GLY A 120 -19.52 -12.05 9.97
N PHE A 121 -19.33 -10.79 10.35
CA PHE A 121 -18.28 -9.93 9.78
C PHE A 121 -16.90 -10.41 10.24
N ARG A 122 -15.95 -10.53 9.30
CA ARG A 122 -14.53 -10.65 9.60
C ARG A 122 -13.84 -9.32 9.31
N ILE A 123 -13.29 -8.68 10.34
CA ILE A 123 -12.65 -7.37 10.23
C ILE A 123 -11.17 -7.52 10.60
N ALA A 124 -10.27 -7.07 9.73
CA ALA A 124 -8.90 -6.82 10.11
C ALA A 124 -8.77 -5.37 10.55
N LEU A 125 -8.03 -5.09 11.63
CA LEU A 125 -7.58 -3.74 11.94
C LEU A 125 -6.08 -3.71 11.76
N ASP A 126 -5.58 -2.75 10.98
CA ASP A 126 -4.14 -2.49 10.83
C ASP A 126 -3.74 -1.21 11.58
N PRO A 127 -3.33 -1.31 12.85
CA PRO A 127 -2.71 -0.19 13.54
C PRO A 127 -1.51 0.35 12.76
N GLY A 128 -1.63 1.57 12.23
CA GLY A 128 -0.57 2.24 11.47
C GLY A 128 0.76 2.32 12.22
N HIS A 129 1.87 2.34 11.47
CA HIS A 129 3.25 2.38 11.98
C HIS A 129 3.63 1.21 12.89
N ILE A 130 4.90 1.09 13.31
CA ILE A 130 5.34 0.03 14.24
C ILE A 130 5.34 0.55 15.68
N GLY A 131 5.91 1.73 15.90
CA GLY A 131 6.03 2.34 17.24
C GLY A 131 7.22 1.81 18.05
N GLY A 132 7.13 1.88 19.37
CA GLY A 132 8.16 1.38 20.30
C GLY A 132 9.51 2.06 20.09
N LYS A 133 10.54 1.25 19.79
CA LYS A 133 11.90 1.74 19.46
C LYS A 133 12.07 2.14 17.98
N TYR A 134 11.07 1.84 17.15
CA TYR A 134 11.11 2.11 15.71
C TYR A 134 10.52 3.49 15.36
N SER A 135 9.85 4.16 16.31
CA SER A 135 9.17 5.42 16.05
C SER A 135 10.10 6.53 15.55
N GLU A 136 11.35 6.61 16.05
CA GLU A 136 12.31 7.62 15.59
C GLU A 136 12.71 7.40 14.14
N MET A 137 13.07 6.17 13.77
CA MET A 137 13.49 5.86 12.40
C MET A 137 12.33 6.02 11.39
N GLU A 138 11.09 5.76 11.81
CA GLU A 138 9.87 6.01 11.03
C GLU A 138 9.54 7.51 10.91
N GLY A 139 10.19 8.38 11.69
CA GLY A 139 9.84 9.80 11.77
C GLY A 139 8.49 10.06 12.42
N ARG A 140 8.04 9.14 13.29
CA ARG A 140 6.74 9.14 14.00
C ARG A 140 6.91 9.22 15.51
N HIS A 141 7.88 10.03 15.93
CA HIS A 141 8.26 10.26 17.32
C HIS A 141 8.35 11.77 17.55
N PHE A 142 7.65 12.25 18.56
CA PHE A 142 7.61 13.67 18.88
C PHE A 142 7.64 13.90 20.40
N VAL A 143 8.29 14.99 20.83
CA VAL A 143 8.52 15.38 22.23
C VAL A 143 8.20 16.86 22.37
N ILE A 144 7.48 17.25 23.42
CA ILE A 144 7.26 18.64 23.82
C ILE A 144 7.92 18.84 25.18
N GLY A 145 8.91 19.74 25.25
CA GLY A 145 9.65 20.02 26.48
C GLY A 145 10.22 18.74 27.10
N GLU A 146 10.02 18.56 28.40
CA GLU A 146 10.50 17.41 29.18
C GLU A 146 9.49 16.24 29.22
N ALA A 147 8.43 16.29 28.41
CA ALA A 147 7.40 15.24 28.43
C ALA A 147 7.89 13.92 27.81
N ALA A 148 7.26 12.82 28.21
CA ALA A 148 7.48 11.53 27.58
C ALA A 148 7.10 11.58 26.08
N PRO A 149 7.83 10.84 25.22
CA PRO A 149 7.62 10.91 23.79
C PRO A 149 6.27 10.35 23.34
N VAL A 150 5.60 11.10 22.45
CA VAL A 150 4.43 10.62 21.71
C VAL A 150 4.91 9.81 20.52
N LYS A 151 4.47 8.55 20.46
CA LYS A 151 4.83 7.58 19.42
C LYS A 151 3.58 7.12 18.69
N GLU A 152 3.41 7.53 17.45
CA GLU A 152 2.17 7.30 16.68
C GLU A 152 1.78 5.81 16.64
N GLY A 153 2.74 4.93 16.34
CA GLY A 153 2.49 3.49 16.29
C GLY A 153 2.06 2.87 17.63
N ASN A 154 2.39 3.48 18.77
CA ASN A 154 1.88 3.04 20.07
C ASN A 154 0.42 3.44 20.22
N GLN A 155 0.09 4.69 19.90
CA GLN A 155 -1.28 5.22 20.00
C GLN A 155 -2.22 4.45 19.08
N ALA A 156 -1.83 4.23 17.82
CA ALA A 156 -2.60 3.44 16.86
C ALA A 156 -2.85 2.01 17.37
N LEU A 157 -1.88 1.39 18.05
CA LEU A 157 -2.04 0.05 18.62
C LEU A 157 -3.03 0.02 19.78
N VAL A 158 -2.97 1.01 20.67
CA VAL A 158 -3.92 1.14 21.79
C VAL A 158 -5.33 1.32 21.24
N VAL A 159 -5.52 2.24 20.30
CA VAL A 159 -6.82 2.49 19.66
C VAL A 159 -7.32 1.23 18.94
N GLY A 160 -6.47 0.56 18.16
CA GLY A 160 -6.84 -0.68 17.47
C GLY A 160 -7.29 -1.78 18.43
N LYS A 161 -6.63 -1.93 19.59
CA LYS A 161 -7.06 -2.89 20.62
C LYS A 161 -8.40 -2.53 21.25
N LEU A 162 -8.65 -1.25 21.53
CA LEU A 162 -9.93 -0.77 22.07
C LEU A 162 -11.06 -0.97 21.05
N LEU A 163 -10.81 -0.63 19.78
CA LEU A 163 -11.76 -0.80 18.70
C LEU A 163 -12.08 -2.28 18.47
N ALA A 164 -11.07 -3.16 18.51
CA ALA A 164 -11.29 -4.60 18.40
C ALA A 164 -12.27 -5.12 19.44
N LYS A 165 -12.10 -4.72 20.72
CA LYS A 165 -13.03 -5.11 21.80
C LYS A 165 -14.46 -4.62 21.52
N ARG A 166 -14.63 -3.37 21.08
CA ARG A 166 -15.96 -2.80 20.79
C ARG A 166 -16.64 -3.50 19.60
N LEU A 167 -15.90 -3.76 18.53
CA LEU A 167 -16.42 -4.47 17.36
C LEU A 167 -16.77 -5.93 17.68
N GLN A 168 -16.00 -6.60 18.54
CA GLN A 168 -16.31 -7.95 19.02
C GLN A 168 -17.60 -7.98 19.86
N VAL A 169 -17.85 -6.96 20.69
CA VAL A 169 -19.12 -6.82 21.43
C VAL A 169 -20.30 -6.76 20.45
N LEU A 170 -20.12 -6.12 19.29
CA LEU A 170 -21.11 -6.03 18.21
C LEU A 170 -21.22 -7.29 17.32
N GLY A 171 -20.46 -8.35 17.61
CA GLY A 171 -20.58 -9.66 16.93
C GLY A 171 -19.52 -9.93 15.85
N ALA A 172 -18.61 -8.99 15.57
CA ALA A 172 -17.58 -9.19 14.56
C ALA A 172 -16.47 -10.15 15.04
N LYS A 173 -15.94 -10.95 14.12
CA LYS A 173 -14.64 -11.62 14.29
C LYS A 173 -13.54 -10.63 13.89
N VAL A 174 -12.79 -10.13 14.88
CA VAL A 174 -11.76 -9.11 14.64
C VAL A 174 -10.36 -9.68 14.78
N SER A 175 -9.50 -9.38 13.82
CA SER A 175 -8.07 -9.72 13.82
C SER A 175 -7.23 -8.44 13.79
N LEU A 176 -6.19 -8.35 14.62
CA LEU A 176 -5.20 -7.28 14.51
C LEU A 176 -4.08 -7.72 13.55
N VAL A 177 -3.78 -6.92 12.52
CA VAL A 177 -2.65 -7.18 11.63
C VAL A 177 -1.34 -7.20 12.42
N ARG A 178 -1.22 -6.35 13.45
CA ARG A 178 -0.20 -6.47 14.51
C ARG A 178 -0.80 -6.29 15.91
N GLY A 179 -0.39 -7.16 16.83
CA GLY A 179 -0.82 -7.10 18.24
C GLY A 179 0.18 -6.43 19.20
N THR A 180 1.37 -6.10 18.71
CA THR A 180 2.49 -5.59 19.53
C THR A 180 3.21 -4.43 18.83
N VAL A 181 4.18 -3.82 19.53
CA VAL A 181 5.12 -2.83 18.98
C VAL A 181 6.34 -3.47 18.29
N LYS A 182 6.24 -4.76 17.93
CA LYS A 182 7.23 -5.44 17.11
C LYS A 182 6.77 -5.41 15.64
N PRO A 183 7.70 -5.31 14.68
CA PRO A 183 7.36 -5.40 13.26
C PRO A 183 6.77 -6.79 12.94
N VAL A 184 5.92 -6.83 11.92
CA VAL A 184 5.43 -8.09 11.33
C VAL A 184 6.53 -8.72 10.46
N THR A 185 7.35 -7.91 9.79
CA THR A 185 8.48 -8.42 9.01
C THR A 185 9.57 -9.04 9.89
N GLY A 186 10.16 -10.14 9.39
CA GLY A 186 11.38 -10.74 9.94
C GLY A 186 12.63 -9.92 9.67
N GLU A 187 12.60 -9.03 8.66
CA GLU A 187 13.74 -8.23 8.23
C GLU A 187 14.16 -7.17 9.25
N ARG A 188 15.42 -6.71 9.17
CA ARG A 188 15.93 -5.59 9.97
C ARG A 188 16.76 -4.66 9.10
N PRO A 189 16.98 -3.40 9.51
CA PRO A 189 17.83 -2.49 8.75
C PRO A 189 19.27 -3.02 8.51
N LYS A 190 19.75 -3.94 9.34
CA LYS A 190 21.07 -4.54 9.12
C LYS A 190 21.08 -5.58 7.99
N THR A 191 20.01 -6.36 7.83
CA THR A 191 19.90 -7.40 6.80
C THR A 191 19.72 -6.77 5.41
N LEU A 192 19.04 -5.62 5.33
CA LEU A 192 18.73 -4.90 4.09
C LEU A 192 19.86 -3.99 3.55
N ARG A 193 21.09 -4.17 4.02
CA ARG A 193 22.22 -3.29 3.63
C ARG A 193 22.68 -3.49 2.20
N LYS A 194 22.51 -4.69 1.64
CA LYS A 194 22.92 -4.99 0.26
C LYS A 194 21.98 -4.28 -0.71
N GLU A 195 20.68 -4.44 -0.48
CA GLU A 195 19.57 -3.84 -1.19
C GLU A 195 19.61 -2.31 -1.08
N ALA A 196 19.97 -1.78 0.09
CA ALA A 196 20.17 -0.34 0.27
C ALA A 196 21.32 0.22 -0.59
N LYS A 197 22.39 -0.56 -0.85
CA LYS A 197 23.49 -0.14 -1.74
C LYS A 197 23.06 -0.16 -3.20
N VAL A 198 22.33 -1.21 -3.61
CA VAL A 198 21.77 -1.30 -4.96
C VAL A 198 20.86 -0.09 -5.20
N TRP A 199 19.91 0.16 -4.29
CA TRP A 199 19.02 1.31 -4.37
C TRP A 199 19.76 2.64 -4.47
N GLN A 200 20.82 2.81 -3.68
CA GLN A 200 21.59 4.06 -3.73
C GLN A 200 22.38 4.19 -5.04
N GLY A 201 22.89 3.08 -5.59
CA GLY A 201 23.55 3.05 -6.89
C GLY A 201 22.61 3.45 -8.03
N GLU A 202 21.36 2.98 -8.02
CA GLU A 202 20.34 3.39 -8.99
C GLU A 202 20.06 4.90 -8.95
N ILE A 203 20.04 5.48 -7.74
CA ILE A 203 19.83 6.93 -7.56
C ILE A 203 21.03 7.75 -7.98
N ASP A 204 22.24 7.25 -7.69
CA ASP A 204 23.48 7.93 -8.05
C ASP A 204 23.73 7.89 -9.56
N GLY A 205 23.21 6.87 -10.25
CA GLY A 205 23.39 6.67 -11.68
C GLY A 205 24.88 6.59 -12.07
N SER A 206 25.20 7.05 -13.28
CA SER A 206 26.55 6.96 -13.83
C SER A 206 27.54 7.97 -13.24
N ASN A 207 27.07 9.01 -12.54
CA ASN A 207 27.93 10.06 -11.98
C ASN A 207 27.62 10.29 -10.49
N PRO A 208 28.04 9.37 -9.60
CA PRO A 208 27.80 9.48 -8.17
C PRO A 208 28.50 10.72 -7.58
N PRO A 209 27.86 11.44 -6.65
CA PRO A 209 28.54 12.52 -5.95
C PRO A 209 29.64 11.95 -5.06
N VAL A 210 30.73 12.71 -4.91
CA VAL A 210 31.85 12.35 -4.02
C VAL A 210 31.35 12.34 -2.58
N ARG A 211 31.53 11.22 -1.89
CA ARG A 211 31.15 11.04 -0.48
C ARG A 211 32.29 10.44 0.31
N THR A 212 32.48 10.93 1.53
CA THR A 212 33.37 10.30 2.49
C THR A 212 32.84 8.93 2.91
N LYS A 213 33.72 8.06 3.43
CA LYS A 213 33.32 6.76 4.00
C LYS A 213 32.24 6.91 5.09
N LYS A 214 32.28 8.00 5.87
CA LYS A 214 31.31 8.28 6.95
C LYS A 214 29.93 8.62 6.37
N GLU A 215 29.87 9.47 5.36
CA GLU A 215 28.63 9.86 4.70
C GLU A 215 27.98 8.67 4.00
N THR A 216 28.76 7.88 3.26
CA THR A 216 28.27 6.66 2.61
C THR A 216 27.66 5.69 3.64
N ARG A 217 28.33 5.48 4.79
CA ARG A 217 27.77 4.63 5.86
C ARG A 217 26.45 5.15 6.42
N LYS A 218 26.34 6.47 6.64
CA LYS A 218 25.11 7.12 7.14
C LYS A 218 23.97 6.99 6.11
N LEU A 219 24.27 7.21 4.84
CA LEU A 219 23.33 7.11 3.73
C LEU A 219 22.78 5.68 3.57
N ILE A 220 23.67 4.69 3.50
CA ILE A 220 23.27 3.27 3.39
C ILE A 220 22.47 2.83 4.61
N ARG A 221 22.85 3.26 5.81
CA ARG A 221 22.04 3.02 7.02
C ARG A 221 20.63 3.57 6.82
N ARG A 222 20.49 4.85 6.45
CA ARG A 222 19.16 5.47 6.28
C ARG A 222 18.32 4.78 5.19
N ARG A 223 18.93 4.40 4.07
CA ARG A 223 18.28 3.62 3.00
C ARG A 223 17.78 2.27 3.52
N SER A 224 18.60 1.57 4.30
CA SER A 224 18.21 0.28 4.89
C SER A 224 17.06 0.42 5.89
N GLU A 225 17.04 1.52 6.66
CA GLU A 225 15.91 1.85 7.55
C GLU A 225 14.63 2.06 6.74
N ILE A 226 14.68 2.83 5.65
CA ILE A 226 13.53 3.09 4.78
C ILE A 226 12.99 1.80 4.15
N LEU A 227 13.87 0.96 3.59
CA LEU A 227 13.48 -0.33 3.03
C LEU A 227 12.80 -1.23 4.07
N PHE A 228 13.27 -1.17 5.32
CA PHE A 228 12.67 -1.91 6.43
C PHE A 228 11.23 -1.48 6.71
N PHE A 229 10.96 -0.19 6.98
CA PHE A 229 9.63 0.22 7.45
C PHE A 229 8.65 0.61 6.32
N ARG A 230 9.12 1.08 5.15
CA ARG A 230 8.23 1.47 4.04
C ARG A 230 7.97 0.36 3.04
N THR A 231 8.87 -0.63 2.94
CA THR A 231 8.72 -1.69 1.95
C THR A 231 8.49 -3.03 2.65
N SER A 232 9.48 -3.55 3.39
CA SER A 232 9.42 -4.89 3.97
C SER A 232 8.28 -5.06 4.98
N GLU A 233 8.09 -4.10 5.89
CA GLU A 233 6.99 -4.13 6.87
C GLU A 233 5.62 -4.05 6.18
N ILE A 234 5.43 -3.12 5.23
CA ILE A 234 4.16 -2.95 4.50
C ILE A 234 3.81 -4.22 3.71
N MET A 235 4.78 -4.78 2.98
CA MET A 235 4.56 -6.02 2.23
C MET A 235 4.24 -7.20 3.14
N SER A 236 4.88 -7.30 4.32
CA SER A 236 4.61 -8.39 5.27
C SER A 236 3.21 -8.26 5.89
N ARG A 237 2.76 -7.03 6.19
CA ARG A 237 1.38 -6.79 6.61
C ARG A 237 0.37 -7.12 5.53
N ALA A 238 0.62 -6.70 4.29
CA ALA A 238 -0.23 -7.01 3.14
C ALA A 238 -0.34 -8.54 2.92
N ARG A 239 0.79 -9.27 2.99
CA ARG A 239 0.78 -10.74 2.92
C ARG A 239 -0.05 -11.36 4.04
N LYS A 240 0.12 -10.90 5.27
CA LYS A 240 -0.68 -11.37 6.41
C LYS A 240 -2.18 -11.15 6.21
N VAL A 241 -2.58 -9.97 5.72
CA VAL A 241 -3.99 -9.67 5.41
C VAL A 241 -4.53 -10.60 4.31
N ASN A 242 -3.82 -10.69 3.19
CA ASN A 242 -4.29 -11.38 1.99
C ASN A 242 -4.19 -12.91 2.04
N ALA A 243 -3.19 -13.45 2.75
CA ALA A 243 -2.91 -14.88 2.80
C ALA A 243 -3.45 -15.55 4.07
N GLU A 244 -3.37 -14.88 5.22
CA GLU A 244 -3.70 -15.48 6.52
C GLU A 244 -5.06 -15.03 7.05
N ILE A 245 -5.29 -13.71 7.14
CA ILE A 245 -6.50 -13.18 7.81
C ILE A 245 -7.73 -13.30 6.91
N LYS A 246 -7.59 -12.93 5.63
CA LYS A 246 -8.68 -12.92 4.62
C LYS A 246 -9.98 -12.31 5.15
N PRO A 247 -9.95 -11.03 5.59
CA PRO A 247 -11.10 -10.37 6.19
C PRO A 247 -12.12 -9.93 5.13
N ASP A 248 -13.36 -9.67 5.55
CA ASP A 248 -14.34 -9.03 4.66
C ASP A 248 -14.11 -7.50 4.56
N LEU A 249 -13.44 -6.92 5.56
CA LEU A 249 -13.10 -5.49 5.64
C LEU A 249 -11.74 -5.32 6.34
N VAL A 250 -10.93 -4.38 5.86
CA VAL A 250 -9.67 -3.91 6.49
C VAL A 250 -9.84 -2.46 6.91
#